data_AF-A0A2U8I970-F1
#
_entry.id   AF-A0A2U8I970-F1
#
_cell.length_a   1.000
_cell.length_b   1.000
_cell.length_c   1.000
_cell.angle_alpha   90.00
_cell.angle_beta   90.00
_cell.angle_gamma   90.00
#
_symmetry.space_group_name_H-M   'P 1'
#
loop_
_entity.id
_entity.type
_entity.pdbx_description
1 polymer ?
#
loop_
_entity_poly.entity_id
_entity_poly.type
_entity_poly.pdbx_seq_one_letter_code
_entity_poly.pdbx_strand_id
1 'polypeptide(L)'
;MKHSHDSLEIGYLPTIPVDAKVTLFNGNRLRDSIEIPALQPLPADTLADSDSFTGVSLTDSGHLRVITQAGIMLEVIKKQHEFVTKLLGITRAFSDACYTFPHRPHRLNRGKMARTLSGLCAKYHCPEIIAIPLRDDRSGWYHPQTDGLFILPTDEGDAQYLGFSEDEQCAYFSAKRHGFLLQIFSPDDHDFIDNQQCIYQRLGELLILNANQTETPFYLNIDALPRLWITTNGQQRADKPFTFDIVSFNYPVIEITHGGSGSVHCHTQVPRQGVSVTRKGAHLMVFFADNTLIINDVFDPQKNSAHHRLQLTFAARPITASELAAYYIESASHGDNGLVKPHEYAVIPLPD
;
A
#
# COMPACT_ATOMS: atom_id res chain seq x y z
N MET A 1 -37.06 -32.51 20.40
CA MET A 1 -36.86 -31.06 20.23
C MET A 1 -35.47 -30.85 19.66
N LYS A 2 -35.37 -30.37 18.41
CA LYS A 2 -34.10 -29.99 17.79
C LYS A 2 -33.70 -28.64 18.39
N HIS A 3 -32.49 -28.56 18.95
CA HIS A 3 -31.87 -27.28 19.25
C HIS A 3 -31.70 -26.53 17.93
N SER A 4 -32.40 -25.39 17.77
CA SER A 4 -32.04 -24.42 16.74
C SER A 4 -30.66 -23.90 17.09
N HIS A 5 -29.73 -23.97 16.14
CA HIS A 5 -28.54 -23.15 16.22
C HIS A 5 -29.01 -21.70 16.15
N ASP A 6 -28.87 -20.97 17.25
CA ASP A 6 -29.20 -19.54 17.31
C ASP A 6 -28.29 -18.80 16.32
N SER A 7 -28.85 -18.46 15.15
CA SER A 7 -28.19 -17.57 14.20
C SER A 7 -28.08 -16.19 14.84
N LEU A 8 -26.87 -15.73 15.10
CA LEU A 8 -26.63 -14.37 15.56
C LEU A 8 -27.07 -13.40 14.45
N GLU A 9 -28.08 -12.58 14.73
CA GLU A 9 -28.55 -11.53 13.83
C GLU A 9 -27.90 -10.20 14.23
N ILE A 10 -27.36 -9.47 13.25
CA ILE A 10 -26.78 -8.15 13.47
C ILE A 10 -27.75 -7.09 12.95
N GLY A 11 -28.14 -6.17 13.84
CA GLY A 11 -28.99 -5.03 13.51
C GLY A 11 -28.40 -3.73 14.04
N TYR A 12 -28.78 -2.62 13.41
CA TYR A 12 -28.40 -1.27 13.86
C TYR A 12 -29.60 -0.56 14.49
N LEU A 13 -29.31 0.20 15.55
CA LEU A 13 -30.28 1.12 16.16
C LEU A 13 -29.96 2.55 15.70
N PRO A 14 -30.84 3.20 14.92
CA PRO A 14 -30.52 4.45 14.23
C PRO A 14 -30.33 5.63 15.19
N THR A 15 -31.03 5.66 16.32
CA THR A 15 -30.85 6.65 17.39
C THR A 15 -31.42 6.11 18.69
N ILE A 16 -30.69 6.29 19.79
CA ILE A 16 -31.21 6.11 21.14
C ILE A 16 -31.02 7.45 21.86
N PRO A 17 -32.09 8.09 22.36
CA PRO A 17 -31.95 9.26 23.23
C PRO A 17 -30.99 8.94 24.38
N VAL A 18 -30.07 9.85 24.71
CA VAL A 18 -29.03 9.60 25.74
C VAL A 18 -29.66 9.12 27.06
N ASP A 19 -30.81 9.68 27.40
CA ASP A 19 -31.57 9.39 28.62
C ASP A 19 -32.22 8.00 28.61
N ALA A 20 -32.40 7.39 27.43
CA ALA A 20 -32.99 6.05 27.26
C ALA A 20 -31.95 4.93 27.38
N LYS A 21 -30.64 5.22 27.34
CA LYS A 21 -29.58 4.19 27.45
C LYS A 21 -29.63 3.44 28.78
N VAL A 22 -29.90 4.13 29.88
CA VAL A 22 -29.91 3.55 31.24
C VAL A 22 -31.16 2.69 31.48
N THR A 23 -32.25 3.01 30.78
CA THR A 23 -33.51 2.27 30.81
C THR A 23 -33.46 1.02 29.94
N LEU A 24 -32.86 1.11 28.75
CA LEU A 24 -32.82 0.02 27.77
C LEU A 24 -31.73 -1.02 28.04
N PHE A 25 -30.66 -0.69 28.77
CA PHE A 25 -29.52 -1.59 28.97
C PHE A 25 -29.19 -1.85 30.45
N ASN A 26 -28.91 -3.11 30.78
CA ASN A 26 -28.24 -3.52 32.02
C ASN A 26 -26.78 -3.90 31.71
N GLY A 27 -25.86 -2.95 31.83
CA GLY A 27 -24.51 -3.13 31.30
C GLY A 27 -24.54 -3.25 29.77
N ASN A 28 -24.02 -4.34 29.22
CA ASN A 28 -24.01 -4.59 27.76
C ASN A 28 -25.23 -5.41 27.27
N ARG A 29 -26.22 -5.68 28.14
CA ARG A 29 -27.40 -6.51 27.82
C ARG A 29 -28.66 -5.66 27.76
N LEU A 30 -29.51 -5.88 26.75
CA LEU A 30 -30.82 -5.23 26.63
C LEU A 30 -31.79 -5.73 27.73
N ARG A 31 -32.52 -4.80 28.35
CA ARG A 31 -33.43 -5.06 29.48
C ARG A 31 -34.82 -5.55 29.04
N ASP A 32 -35.39 -4.96 28.00
CA ASP A 32 -36.70 -5.33 27.47
C ASP A 32 -36.79 -5.04 25.95
N SER A 33 -37.36 -5.97 25.20
CA SER A 33 -37.43 -5.95 23.72
C SER A 33 -38.56 -5.08 23.14
N ILE A 34 -39.43 -4.55 24.00
CA ILE A 34 -40.70 -3.90 23.59
C ILE A 34 -40.52 -2.38 23.34
N GLU A 35 -39.50 -1.75 23.92
CA GLU A 35 -39.22 -0.30 23.79
C GLU A 35 -38.03 0.02 22.87
N ILE A 36 -37.46 -0.97 22.21
CA ILE A 36 -36.32 -0.79 21.32
C ILE A 36 -36.84 -0.18 20.00
N PRO A 37 -36.32 0.99 19.54
CA PRO A 37 -36.60 1.47 18.19
C PRO A 37 -36.35 0.34 17.20
N ALA A 38 -37.23 0.16 16.21
CA ALA A 38 -37.16 -0.98 15.30
C ALA A 38 -35.70 -1.20 14.83
N LEU A 39 -35.13 -2.35 15.23
CA LEU A 39 -33.82 -2.77 14.74
C LEU A 39 -33.89 -2.73 13.22
N GLN A 40 -32.98 -2.00 12.58
CA GLN A 40 -32.79 -2.13 11.16
C GLN A 40 -31.87 -3.34 10.96
N PRO A 41 -32.41 -4.52 10.58
CA PRO A 41 -31.57 -5.68 10.36
C PRO A 41 -30.65 -5.40 9.18
N LEU A 42 -29.46 -5.99 9.21
CA LEU A 42 -28.63 -6.08 8.03
C LEU A 42 -29.40 -6.89 6.96
N PRO A 43 -29.64 -6.36 5.75
CA PRO A 43 -30.37 -7.09 4.72
C PRO A 43 -29.70 -8.43 4.39
N ALA A 44 -30.48 -9.51 4.29
CA ALA A 44 -29.96 -10.88 4.12
C ALA A 44 -29.13 -11.08 2.83
N ASP A 45 -29.39 -10.27 1.81
CA ASP A 45 -28.68 -10.21 0.54
C ASP A 45 -27.29 -9.54 0.65
N THR A 46 -27.03 -8.80 1.73
CA THR A 46 -25.76 -8.09 1.99
C THR A 46 -24.58 -9.05 2.21
N LEU A 47 -24.83 -10.33 2.53
CA LEU A 47 -23.81 -11.33 2.85
C LEU A 47 -23.89 -12.55 1.94
N ALA A 48 -22.75 -13.09 1.53
CA ALA A 48 -22.66 -14.38 0.82
C ALA A 48 -23.37 -15.46 1.64
N ASP A 49 -24.34 -16.13 1.01
CA ASP A 49 -25.34 -17.07 1.52
C ASP A 49 -25.25 -17.56 2.98
N SER A 50 -26.33 -17.36 3.74
CA SER A 50 -26.73 -18.09 4.98
C SER A 50 -25.67 -18.35 6.06
N ASP A 51 -24.56 -17.62 6.01
CA ASP A 51 -23.43 -17.84 6.88
C ASP A 51 -23.71 -17.19 8.24
N SER A 52 -23.69 -18.00 9.31
CA SER A 52 -23.85 -17.50 10.66
C SER A 52 -22.57 -16.82 11.14
N PHE A 53 -22.69 -15.76 11.95
CA PHE A 53 -21.53 -15.14 12.57
C PHE A 53 -21.01 -15.98 13.73
N THR A 54 -19.71 -16.21 13.75
CA THR A 54 -19.00 -16.84 14.88
C THR A 54 -18.39 -15.82 15.82
N GLY A 55 -18.19 -14.59 15.36
CA GLY A 55 -17.68 -13.49 16.17
C GLY A 55 -18.10 -12.14 15.60
N VAL A 56 -18.43 -11.21 16.50
CA VAL A 56 -18.73 -9.81 16.19
C VAL A 56 -17.98 -8.95 17.19
N SER A 57 -17.29 -7.92 16.71
CA SER A 57 -16.61 -6.94 17.55
C SER A 57 -16.84 -5.52 17.01
N LEU A 58 -16.87 -4.54 17.91
CA LEU A 58 -17.02 -3.13 17.58
C LEU A 58 -15.62 -2.50 17.45
N THR A 59 -15.40 -1.70 16.42
CA THR A 59 -14.19 -0.88 16.29
C THR A 59 -14.35 0.43 17.06
N ASP A 60 -13.24 1.12 17.32
CA ASP A 60 -13.25 2.45 17.96
C ASP A 60 -14.03 3.49 17.13
N SER A 61 -14.16 3.29 15.82
CA SER A 61 -14.97 4.10 14.90
C SER A 61 -16.45 3.71 14.87
N GLY A 62 -16.88 2.72 15.66
CA GLY A 62 -18.26 2.24 15.69
C GLY A 62 -18.65 1.31 14.53
N HIS A 63 -17.69 0.80 13.76
CA HIS A 63 -17.94 -0.20 12.71
C HIS A 63 -17.98 -1.60 13.32
N LEU A 64 -18.60 -2.54 12.61
CA LEU A 64 -18.64 -3.93 13.04
C LEU A 64 -17.61 -4.76 12.27
N ARG A 65 -16.74 -5.44 13.00
CA ARG A 65 -15.89 -6.49 12.45
C ARG A 65 -16.51 -7.84 12.76
N VAL A 66 -16.76 -8.62 11.72
CA VAL A 66 -17.47 -9.89 11.81
C VAL A 66 -16.66 -11.01 11.19
N ILE A 67 -16.80 -12.21 11.75
CA ILE A 67 -16.23 -13.45 11.21
C ILE A 67 -17.38 -14.43 11.00
N THR A 68 -17.49 -14.98 9.79
CA THR A 68 -18.51 -15.99 9.47
C THR A 68 -18.04 -17.39 9.85
N GLN A 69 -18.97 -18.35 9.90
CA GLN A 69 -18.64 -19.75 10.09
C GLN A 69 -17.77 -20.33 8.98
N ALA A 70 -17.94 -19.88 7.72
CA ALA A 70 -17.04 -20.23 6.62
C ALA A 70 -15.65 -19.56 6.74
N GLY A 71 -15.43 -18.72 7.75
CA GLY A 71 -14.14 -18.11 8.00
C GLY A 71 -13.86 -16.87 7.16
N ILE A 72 -14.89 -16.16 6.71
CA ILE A 72 -14.79 -14.89 5.98
C ILE A 72 -14.74 -13.76 7.01
N MET A 73 -13.77 -12.84 6.88
CA MET A 73 -13.62 -11.69 7.77
C MET A 73 -14.11 -10.42 7.08
N LEU A 74 -15.10 -9.73 7.65
CA LEU A 74 -15.71 -8.56 7.03
C LEU A 74 -15.71 -7.36 7.98
N GLU A 75 -15.68 -6.16 7.41
CA GLU A 75 -16.05 -4.91 8.08
C GLU A 75 -17.39 -4.43 7.53
N VAL A 76 -18.38 -4.25 8.40
CA VAL A 76 -19.69 -3.71 8.06
C VAL A 76 -19.75 -2.27 8.56
N ILE A 77 -19.96 -1.35 7.61
CA ILE A 77 -20.01 0.08 7.84
C ILE A 77 -21.42 0.58 7.53
N LYS A 78 -22.08 1.23 8.49
CA LYS A 78 -23.31 1.98 8.22
C LYS A 78 -22.96 3.35 7.64
N LYS A 79 -23.42 3.64 6.42
CA LYS A 79 -23.35 4.99 5.84
C LYS A 79 -24.76 5.48 5.55
N GLN A 80 -25.21 6.47 6.30
CA GLN A 80 -26.56 7.05 6.18
C GLN A 80 -27.66 5.96 6.20
N HIS A 81 -28.22 5.60 5.04
CA HIS A 81 -29.27 4.59 4.88
C HIS A 81 -28.77 3.23 4.38
N GLU A 82 -27.49 3.09 4.03
CA GLU A 82 -26.92 1.88 3.43
C GLU A 82 -25.93 1.17 4.37
N PHE A 83 -25.69 -0.10 4.07
CA PHE A 83 -24.63 -0.90 4.68
C PHE A 83 -23.58 -1.21 3.61
N VAL A 84 -22.33 -0.87 3.90
CA VAL A 84 -21.20 -1.22 3.05
C VAL A 84 -20.41 -2.30 3.73
N THR A 85 -20.24 -3.43 3.05
CA THR A 85 -19.49 -4.57 3.56
C THR A 85 -18.17 -4.70 2.82
N LYS A 86 -17.07 -4.59 3.56
CA LYS A 86 -15.72 -4.73 3.05
C LYS A 86 -15.15 -6.08 3.46
N LEU A 87 -14.51 -6.77 2.52
CA LEU A 87 -13.72 -7.95 2.83
C LEU A 87 -12.42 -7.51 3.49
N LEU A 88 -12.16 -7.98 4.71
CA LEU A 88 -10.90 -7.75 5.42
C LEU A 88 -9.89 -8.86 5.17
N GLY A 89 -10.38 -10.07 4.90
CA GLY A 89 -9.55 -11.24 4.67
C GLY A 89 -10.31 -12.53 4.91
N ILE A 90 -9.55 -13.61 4.99
CA ILE A 90 -10.06 -14.96 5.23
C ILE A 90 -9.23 -15.67 6.28
N THR A 91 -9.85 -16.62 6.98
CA THR A 91 -9.20 -17.44 8.01
C THR A 91 -8.81 -18.81 7.46
N ARG A 92 -8.10 -19.59 8.28
CA ARG A 92 -7.74 -20.98 7.94
C ARG A 92 -8.97 -21.88 7.75
N ALA A 93 -10.09 -21.60 8.41
CA ALA A 93 -11.34 -22.36 8.22
C ALA A 93 -11.84 -22.25 6.78
N PHE A 94 -11.70 -21.07 6.17
CA PHE A 94 -12.03 -20.85 4.77
C PHE A 94 -11.12 -21.64 3.83
N SER A 95 -9.80 -21.53 4.03
CA SER A 95 -8.83 -22.17 3.14
C SER A 95 -8.81 -23.69 3.28
N ASP A 96 -9.06 -24.23 4.49
CA ASP A 96 -9.15 -25.67 4.75
C ASP A 96 -10.27 -26.34 3.93
N ALA A 97 -11.38 -25.64 3.70
CA ALA A 97 -12.48 -26.12 2.86
C ALA A 97 -12.07 -26.30 1.38
N CYS A 98 -10.94 -25.71 0.96
CA CYS A 98 -10.41 -25.81 -0.39
C CYS A 98 -9.40 -26.96 -0.58
N TYR A 99 -9.15 -27.79 0.43
CA TYR A 99 -8.31 -28.99 0.27
C TYR A 99 -9.16 -30.19 -0.15
N THR A 100 -8.66 -30.98 -1.11
CA THR A 100 -9.41 -32.11 -1.70
C THR A 100 -9.70 -33.22 -0.68
N PHE A 101 -8.87 -33.35 0.36
CA PHE A 101 -9.04 -34.34 1.42
C PHE A 101 -8.81 -33.67 2.78
N PRO A 102 -9.84 -33.51 3.63
CA PRO A 102 -9.67 -32.86 4.93
C PRO A 102 -8.67 -33.60 5.82
N HIS A 103 -8.52 -34.92 5.64
CA HIS A 103 -7.66 -35.81 6.43
C HIS A 103 -6.34 -36.23 5.74
N ARG A 104 -6.06 -35.75 4.52
CA ARG A 104 -4.73 -35.91 3.92
C ARG A 104 -4.14 -34.54 3.60
N PRO A 105 -3.00 -34.18 4.19
CA PRO A 105 -2.25 -33.04 3.69
C PRO A 105 -1.80 -33.48 2.28
N HIS A 106 -1.98 -32.74 1.21
CA HIS A 106 -1.12 -31.62 0.86
C HIS A 106 -1.62 -30.89 -0.40
N ARG A 107 -2.76 -31.31 -1.00
CA ARG A 107 -3.19 -30.76 -2.29
C ARG A 107 -4.30 -29.74 -2.13
N LEU A 108 -3.90 -28.47 -2.15
CA LEU A 108 -4.81 -27.33 -2.29
C LEU A 108 -5.52 -27.42 -3.65
N ASN A 109 -6.85 -27.38 -3.66
CA ASN A 109 -7.61 -27.21 -4.90
C ASN A 109 -7.65 -25.74 -5.28
N ARG A 110 -6.63 -25.30 -6.02
CA ARG A 110 -6.45 -23.91 -6.46
C ARG A 110 -7.63 -23.38 -7.26
N GLY A 111 -8.18 -24.19 -8.18
CA GLY A 111 -9.34 -23.79 -8.97
C GLY A 111 -10.62 -23.64 -8.15
N LYS A 112 -10.77 -24.39 -7.04
CA LYS A 112 -11.83 -24.15 -6.06
C LYS A 112 -11.57 -22.88 -5.26
N MET A 113 -10.35 -22.69 -4.77
CA MET A 113 -9.95 -21.49 -4.02
C MET A 113 -10.20 -20.21 -4.82
N ALA A 114 -9.64 -20.12 -6.03
CA ALA A 114 -9.77 -18.96 -6.92
C ALA A 114 -11.25 -18.65 -7.24
N ARG A 115 -12.05 -19.66 -7.61
CA ARG A 115 -13.48 -19.46 -7.87
C ARG A 115 -14.26 -18.99 -6.63
N THR A 116 -13.93 -19.52 -5.45
CA THR A 116 -14.61 -19.13 -4.21
C THR A 116 -14.24 -17.70 -3.84
N LEU A 117 -12.96 -17.34 -3.93
CA LEU A 117 -12.48 -15.97 -3.70
C LEU A 117 -13.06 -14.98 -4.72
N SER A 118 -13.09 -15.32 -6.00
CA SER A 118 -13.70 -14.51 -7.05
C SER A 118 -15.19 -14.25 -6.77
N GLY A 119 -15.93 -15.28 -6.34
CA GLY A 119 -17.32 -15.13 -5.90
C GLY A 119 -17.49 -14.20 -4.69
N LEU A 120 -16.57 -14.23 -3.72
CA LEU A 120 -16.56 -13.26 -2.62
C LEU A 120 -16.25 -11.84 -3.12
N CYS A 121 -15.29 -11.71 -4.03
CA CYS A 121 -14.87 -10.41 -4.55
C CYS A 121 -15.93 -9.74 -5.42
N ALA A 122 -16.76 -10.53 -6.09
CA ALA A 122 -17.93 -10.02 -6.81
C ALA A 122 -19.02 -9.46 -5.87
N LYS A 123 -19.03 -9.87 -4.60
CA LYS A 123 -20.08 -9.51 -3.62
C LYS A 123 -19.66 -8.40 -2.66
N TYR A 124 -18.38 -8.32 -2.33
CA TYR A 124 -17.86 -7.39 -1.33
C TYR A 124 -16.87 -6.41 -1.93
N HIS A 125 -16.77 -5.23 -1.31
CA HIS A 125 -15.65 -4.35 -1.60
C HIS A 125 -14.36 -4.97 -1.08
N CYS A 126 -13.36 -5.14 -1.95
CA CYS A 126 -12.15 -5.90 -1.64
C CYS A 126 -10.90 -5.03 -1.60
N PRO A 127 -9.89 -5.43 -0.81
CA PRO A 127 -8.56 -4.86 -0.89
C PRO A 127 -7.89 -5.25 -2.22
N GLU A 128 -6.78 -4.59 -2.54
CA GLU A 128 -5.90 -4.94 -3.67
C GLU A 128 -5.49 -6.42 -3.64
N ILE A 129 -5.16 -6.93 -2.46
CA ILE A 129 -4.74 -8.32 -2.28
C ILE A 129 -5.41 -8.93 -1.05
N ILE A 130 -5.81 -10.20 -1.15
CA ILE A 130 -6.36 -10.98 -0.05
C ILE A 130 -5.30 -11.98 0.40
N ALA A 131 -4.80 -11.83 1.63
CA ALA A 131 -3.92 -12.81 2.24
C ALA A 131 -4.69 -14.09 2.60
N ILE A 132 -4.10 -15.24 2.31
CA ILE A 132 -4.67 -16.57 2.43
C ILE A 132 -3.79 -17.38 3.38
N PRO A 133 -4.20 -17.59 4.64
CA PRO A 133 -3.50 -18.53 5.51
C PRO A 133 -3.72 -19.96 4.99
N LEU A 134 -2.65 -20.73 4.78
CA LEU A 134 -2.70 -22.11 4.29
C LEU A 134 -2.25 -23.11 5.37
N ARG A 135 -2.37 -24.40 5.08
CA ARG A 135 -1.80 -25.45 5.94
C ARG A 135 -0.27 -25.40 5.93
N ASP A 136 0.32 -25.96 6.98
CA ASP A 136 1.78 -26.07 7.19
C ASP A 136 2.46 -24.69 7.25
N ASP A 137 1.77 -23.71 7.85
CA ASP A 137 2.21 -22.31 8.03
C ASP A 137 2.65 -21.63 6.73
N ARG A 138 2.10 -22.11 5.61
CA ARG A 138 2.25 -21.47 4.31
C ARG A 138 1.28 -20.32 4.17
N SER A 139 1.62 -19.44 3.24
CA SER A 139 0.84 -18.26 2.93
C SER A 139 0.55 -18.21 1.42
N GLY A 140 -0.63 -17.72 1.08
CA GLY A 140 -1.03 -17.41 -0.28
C GLY A 140 -1.61 -16.00 -0.36
N TRP A 141 -1.73 -15.50 -1.57
CA TRP A 141 -2.29 -14.19 -1.87
C TRP A 141 -3.18 -14.33 -3.09
N TYR A 142 -4.30 -13.61 -3.08
CA TYR A 142 -5.17 -13.55 -4.24
C TYR A 142 -5.43 -12.10 -4.63
N HIS A 143 -5.22 -11.81 -5.91
CA HIS A 143 -5.40 -10.49 -6.52
C HIS A 143 -6.74 -10.46 -7.25
N PRO A 144 -7.77 -9.78 -6.69
CA PRO A 144 -9.12 -9.84 -7.22
C PRO A 144 -9.26 -9.31 -8.65
N GLN A 145 -8.46 -8.32 -9.04
CA GLN A 145 -8.57 -7.70 -10.36
C GLN A 145 -8.14 -8.61 -11.50
N THR A 146 -7.14 -9.48 -11.26
CA THR A 146 -6.60 -10.40 -12.27
C THR A 146 -6.96 -11.85 -12.03
N ASP A 147 -7.79 -12.14 -11.01
CA ASP A 147 -8.06 -13.49 -10.51
C ASP A 147 -6.78 -14.29 -10.19
N GLY A 148 -5.66 -13.60 -9.94
CA GLY A 148 -4.35 -14.20 -9.73
C GLY A 148 -4.26 -14.83 -8.35
N LEU A 149 -3.89 -16.11 -8.28
CA LEU A 149 -3.64 -16.83 -7.03
C LEU A 149 -2.14 -17.14 -6.93
N PHE A 150 -1.47 -16.49 -5.98
CA PHE A 150 -0.04 -16.60 -5.75
C PHE A 150 0.20 -17.38 -4.45
N ILE A 151 0.96 -18.47 -4.51
CA ILE A 151 1.30 -19.27 -3.33
C ILE A 151 2.80 -19.17 -3.13
N LEU A 152 3.23 -18.79 -1.93
CA LEU A 152 4.66 -18.69 -1.67
C LEU A 152 5.35 -20.06 -1.64
N PRO A 153 6.63 -20.10 -2.06
CA PRO A 153 7.55 -21.16 -1.68
C PRO A 153 7.57 -21.38 -0.17
N THR A 154 7.75 -22.63 0.27
CA THR A 154 7.65 -23.01 1.69
C THR A 154 8.67 -22.29 2.57
N ASP A 155 9.86 -22.02 2.03
CA ASP A 155 10.94 -21.32 2.69
C ASP A 155 10.73 -19.81 2.81
N GLU A 156 9.82 -19.24 2.02
CA GLU A 156 9.56 -17.79 1.96
C GLU A 156 8.31 -17.37 2.75
N GLY A 157 7.76 -18.22 3.63
CA GLY A 157 6.43 -18.01 4.25
C GLY A 157 6.16 -16.71 5.04
N ASP A 158 7.19 -15.91 5.37
CA ASP A 158 7.09 -14.59 6.01
C ASP A 158 7.33 -13.40 5.04
N ALA A 159 7.50 -13.69 3.75
CA ALA A 159 7.67 -12.70 2.71
C ALA A 159 6.51 -11.71 2.69
N GLN A 160 6.85 -10.42 2.64
CA GLN A 160 5.89 -9.33 2.65
C GLN A 160 5.52 -8.94 1.23
N TYR A 161 4.23 -8.81 0.97
CA TYR A 161 3.72 -8.36 -0.32
C TYR A 161 4.12 -6.90 -0.60
N LEU A 162 4.73 -6.68 -1.76
CA LEU A 162 5.14 -5.36 -2.22
C LEU A 162 4.16 -4.79 -3.25
N GLY A 163 3.48 -5.63 -4.02
CA GLY A 163 2.52 -5.16 -5.02
C GLY A 163 2.37 -6.10 -6.20
N PHE A 164 1.45 -5.77 -7.09
CA PHE A 164 1.24 -6.42 -8.38
C PHE A 164 1.73 -5.52 -9.52
N SER A 165 2.25 -6.13 -10.58
CA SER A 165 2.57 -5.48 -11.85
C SER A 165 1.72 -6.09 -12.95
N GLU A 166 0.89 -5.28 -13.59
CA GLU A 166 0.07 -5.60 -14.76
C GLU A 166 0.95 -5.81 -15.99
N ASP A 167 2.01 -5.03 -16.16
CA ASP A 167 2.93 -5.20 -17.30
C ASP A 167 3.61 -6.58 -17.26
N GLU A 168 4.09 -7.00 -16.08
CA GLU A 168 4.78 -8.28 -15.88
C GLU A 168 3.82 -9.43 -15.52
N GLN A 169 2.54 -9.13 -15.30
CA GLN A 169 1.50 -10.07 -14.86
C GLN A 169 1.91 -10.92 -13.63
N CYS A 170 2.54 -10.29 -12.64
CA CYS A 170 3.13 -10.98 -11.50
C CYS A 170 3.00 -10.18 -10.19
N ALA A 171 3.11 -10.89 -9.07
CA ALA A 171 3.16 -10.28 -7.75
C ALA A 171 4.60 -10.28 -7.21
N TYR A 172 4.99 -9.20 -6.56
CA TYR A 172 6.30 -9.04 -5.94
C TYR A 172 6.22 -9.10 -4.42
N PHE A 173 7.23 -9.74 -3.84
CA PHE A 173 7.38 -9.91 -2.40
C PHE A 173 8.82 -9.63 -1.98
N SER A 174 9.00 -9.22 -0.72
CA SER A 174 10.33 -9.24 -0.10
C SER A 174 10.82 -10.69 0.00
N ALA A 175 12.05 -10.99 -0.39
CA ALA A 175 12.62 -12.31 -0.14
C ALA A 175 13.34 -12.35 1.22
N LYS A 176 13.35 -13.51 1.87
CA LYS A 176 14.30 -13.79 2.97
C LYS A 176 15.74 -13.72 2.50
N ARG A 177 15.96 -14.10 1.24
CA ARG A 177 17.28 -14.04 0.62
C ARG A 177 17.71 -12.58 0.44
N HIS A 178 18.69 -12.16 1.25
CA HIS A 178 19.22 -10.80 1.20
C HIS A 178 19.64 -10.39 -0.22
N GLY A 179 19.16 -9.21 -0.63
CA GLY A 179 19.46 -8.62 -1.93
C GLY A 179 18.63 -9.15 -3.09
N PHE A 180 17.65 -10.01 -2.84
CA PHE A 180 16.73 -10.49 -3.87
C PHE A 180 15.30 -10.03 -3.58
N LEU A 181 14.51 -9.92 -4.65
CA LEU A 181 13.06 -9.85 -4.61
C LEU A 181 12.50 -11.20 -5.07
N LEU A 182 11.36 -11.57 -4.52
CA LEU A 182 10.62 -12.74 -4.97
C LEU A 182 9.52 -12.28 -5.91
N GLN A 183 9.58 -12.74 -7.16
CA GLN A 183 8.58 -12.53 -8.19
C GLN A 183 7.76 -13.82 -8.31
N ILE A 184 6.43 -13.72 -8.31
CA ILE A 184 5.54 -14.89 -8.37
C ILE A 184 4.52 -14.68 -9.47
N PHE A 185 4.47 -15.65 -10.37
CA PHE A 185 3.47 -15.74 -11.42
C PHE A 185 2.36 -16.70 -11.00
N SER A 186 1.13 -16.38 -11.38
CA SER A 186 0.03 -17.32 -11.25
C SER A 186 -0.01 -18.21 -12.51
N PRO A 187 0.01 -19.55 -12.41
CA PRO A 187 -0.28 -20.33 -11.22
C PRO A 187 0.94 -20.74 -10.35
N ASP A 188 2.09 -21.13 -10.87
CA ASP A 188 3.06 -21.87 -10.03
C ASP A 188 4.53 -21.53 -10.27
N ASP A 189 4.78 -20.45 -11.01
CA ASP A 189 6.15 -20.06 -11.30
C ASP A 189 6.60 -18.94 -10.37
N HIS A 190 7.86 -18.99 -9.98
CA HIS A 190 8.47 -17.95 -9.17
C HIS A 190 9.94 -17.81 -9.51
N ASP A 191 10.41 -16.58 -9.46
CA ASP A 191 11.78 -16.22 -9.71
C ASP A 191 12.34 -15.33 -8.61
N PHE A 192 13.65 -15.41 -8.43
CA PHE A 192 14.39 -14.49 -7.57
C PHE A 192 15.10 -13.46 -8.44
N ILE A 193 14.69 -12.20 -8.29
CA ILE A 193 15.28 -11.09 -9.00
C ILE A 193 16.40 -10.53 -8.14
N ASP A 194 17.61 -10.48 -8.69
CA ASP A 194 18.72 -9.79 -8.05
C ASP A 194 18.41 -8.29 -7.98
N ASN A 195 18.29 -7.77 -6.77
CA ASN A 195 18.09 -6.36 -6.48
C ASN A 195 19.36 -5.72 -5.93
N GLN A 196 20.53 -6.36 -6.12
CA GLN A 196 21.84 -5.81 -5.79
C GLN A 196 21.96 -5.27 -4.36
N GLN A 197 21.27 -5.88 -3.38
CA GLN A 197 21.21 -5.40 -1.99
C GLN A 197 20.35 -4.14 -1.74
N CYS A 198 19.65 -3.59 -2.74
CA CYS A 198 18.51 -2.71 -2.50
C CYS A 198 17.43 -3.45 -1.70
N ILE A 199 16.74 -2.72 -0.84
CA ILE A 199 15.65 -3.28 -0.02
C ILE A 199 14.38 -2.50 -0.33
N TYR A 200 13.39 -3.19 -0.89
CA TYR A 200 12.04 -2.66 -1.04
C TYR A 200 11.19 -2.99 0.18
N GLN A 201 10.38 -2.03 0.61
CA GLN A 201 9.38 -2.18 1.68
C GLN A 201 8.11 -1.44 1.28
N ARG A 202 6.96 -1.92 1.73
CA ARG A 202 5.67 -1.26 1.49
C ARG A 202 5.05 -0.77 2.79
N LEU A 203 4.56 0.47 2.77
CA LEU A 203 3.77 1.06 3.85
C LEU A 203 2.49 1.67 3.27
N GLY A 204 1.41 0.88 3.20
CA GLY A 204 0.16 1.32 2.60
C GLY A 204 0.31 1.65 1.12
N GLU A 205 0.09 2.91 0.75
CA GLU A 205 0.19 3.46 -0.61
C GLU A 205 1.61 3.95 -0.97
N LEU A 206 2.61 3.63 -0.14
CA LEU A 206 3.99 4.03 -0.34
C LEU A 206 4.89 2.81 -0.53
N LEU A 207 5.63 2.79 -1.64
CA LEU A 207 6.78 1.91 -1.81
C LEU A 207 8.05 2.64 -1.36
N ILE A 208 8.89 1.99 -0.58
CA ILE A 208 10.15 2.51 -0.09
C ILE A 208 11.29 1.70 -0.70
N LEU A 209 12.27 2.37 -1.27
CA LEU A 209 13.51 1.79 -1.78
C LEU A 209 14.69 2.28 -0.96
N ASN A 210 15.28 1.40 -0.15
CA ASN A 210 16.52 1.70 0.55
C ASN A 210 17.72 1.33 -0.34
N ALA A 211 18.49 2.35 -0.70
CA ALA A 211 19.57 2.28 -1.68
C ALA A 211 20.99 2.34 -1.07
N ASN A 212 21.14 2.14 0.25
CA ASN A 212 22.42 2.33 0.94
C ASN A 212 23.59 1.45 0.47
N GLN A 213 23.29 0.27 -0.10
CA GLN A 213 24.26 -0.80 -0.27
C GLN A 213 24.59 -1.10 -1.73
N THR A 214 24.03 -0.35 -2.68
CA THR A 214 24.13 -0.66 -4.11
C THR A 214 24.50 0.55 -4.95
N GLU A 215 24.83 0.26 -6.21
CA GLU A 215 24.99 1.25 -7.26
C GLU A 215 23.76 1.42 -8.14
N THR A 216 22.97 0.37 -8.37
CA THR A 216 21.78 0.44 -9.23
C THR A 216 20.64 -0.42 -8.68
N PRO A 217 19.38 0.01 -8.81
CA PRO A 217 18.24 -0.79 -8.37
C PRO A 217 17.72 -1.72 -9.48
N PHE A 218 16.98 -2.77 -9.10
CA PHE A 218 15.94 -3.29 -9.97
C PHE A 218 14.78 -2.30 -10.01
N TYR A 219 14.26 -1.96 -11.19
CA TYR A 219 13.15 -1.02 -11.35
C TYR A 219 11.81 -1.70 -11.09
N LEU A 220 11.40 -1.74 -9.81
CA LEU A 220 10.14 -2.33 -9.40
C LEU A 220 8.98 -1.34 -9.62
N ASN A 221 8.06 -1.66 -10.52
CA ASN A 221 6.87 -0.86 -10.83
C ASN A 221 5.60 -1.58 -10.40
N ILE A 222 4.83 -0.95 -9.51
CA ILE A 222 3.59 -1.50 -8.93
C ILE A 222 2.42 -0.57 -9.27
N ASP A 223 1.38 -1.08 -9.92
CA ASP A 223 0.33 -0.24 -10.53
C ASP A 223 -0.54 0.50 -9.51
N ALA A 224 -0.84 -0.16 -8.38
CA ALA A 224 -1.74 0.39 -7.36
C ALA A 224 -1.08 1.46 -6.46
N LEU A 225 0.20 1.78 -6.66
CA LEU A 225 0.97 2.65 -5.77
C LEU A 225 1.23 4.03 -6.40
N PRO A 226 0.73 5.13 -5.80
CA PRO A 226 0.95 6.48 -6.33
C PRO A 226 2.35 7.03 -6.04
N ARG A 227 3.13 6.39 -5.16
CA ARG A 227 4.36 6.98 -4.63
C ARG A 227 5.47 5.96 -4.38
N LEU A 228 6.66 6.33 -4.85
CA LEU A 228 7.94 5.70 -4.51
C LEU A 228 8.78 6.66 -3.67
N TRP A 229 9.36 6.18 -2.57
CA TRP A 229 10.32 6.92 -1.76
C TRP A 229 11.69 6.22 -1.78
N ILE A 230 12.65 6.85 -2.42
CA ILE A 230 14.04 6.43 -2.46
C ILE A 230 14.79 7.06 -1.28
N THR A 231 15.42 6.23 -0.47
CA THR A 231 16.15 6.68 0.71
C THR A 231 17.58 6.18 0.74
N THR A 232 18.50 7.07 1.10
CA THR A 232 19.86 6.76 1.53
C THR A 232 20.13 7.43 2.88
N ASN A 233 20.91 6.80 3.74
CA ASN A 233 21.23 7.28 5.08
C ASN A 233 22.74 7.20 5.34
N GLY A 234 23.17 7.50 6.57
CA GLY A 234 24.58 7.52 6.97
C GLY A 234 25.36 6.21 6.77
N GLN A 235 24.70 5.10 6.41
CA GLN A 235 25.35 3.83 6.05
C GLN A 235 25.83 3.78 4.59
N GLN A 236 25.37 4.68 3.71
CA GLN A 236 25.84 4.72 2.34
C GLN A 236 27.30 5.16 2.29
N ARG A 237 28.14 4.30 1.70
CA ARG A 237 29.59 4.51 1.59
C ARG A 237 29.94 5.50 0.49
N ALA A 238 31.01 6.25 0.68
CA ALA A 238 31.45 7.30 -0.25
C ALA A 238 31.83 6.76 -1.65
N ASP A 239 32.28 5.51 -1.73
CA ASP A 239 32.68 4.83 -2.97
C ASP A 239 31.52 4.12 -3.69
N LYS A 240 30.29 4.22 -3.16
CA LYS A 240 29.08 3.58 -3.71
C LYS A 240 28.05 4.63 -4.16
N PRO A 241 28.18 5.14 -5.40
CA PRO A 241 27.18 6.04 -5.97
C PRO A 241 25.90 5.27 -6.29
N PHE A 242 24.73 5.77 -5.90
CA PHE A 242 23.45 5.20 -6.32
C PHE A 242 22.94 5.91 -7.56
N THR A 243 22.76 5.19 -8.66
CA THR A 243 22.35 5.70 -9.96
C THR A 243 21.06 5.04 -10.40
N PHE A 244 20.12 5.83 -10.90
CA PHE A 244 18.85 5.32 -11.42
C PHE A 244 18.28 6.26 -12.50
N ASP A 245 17.53 5.68 -13.42
CA ASP A 245 16.77 6.41 -14.43
C ASP A 245 15.36 6.69 -13.91
N ILE A 246 14.98 7.97 -13.83
CA ILE A 246 13.67 8.35 -13.27
C ILE A 246 12.50 7.80 -14.10
N VAL A 247 12.66 7.74 -15.41
CA VAL A 247 11.63 7.27 -16.36
C VAL A 247 11.42 5.76 -16.30
N SER A 248 12.35 5.01 -15.70
CA SER A 248 12.19 3.57 -15.49
C SER A 248 11.31 3.25 -14.27
N PHE A 249 11.04 4.24 -13.42
CA PHE A 249 10.11 4.16 -12.31
C PHE A 249 8.76 4.78 -12.70
N ASN A 250 7.74 3.93 -12.87
CA ASN A 250 6.39 4.32 -13.23
C ASN A 250 5.56 4.71 -11.99
N TYR A 251 5.96 5.78 -11.30
CA TYR A 251 5.24 6.31 -10.14
C TYR A 251 4.90 7.78 -10.34
N PRO A 252 3.64 8.21 -10.13
CA PRO A 252 3.25 9.61 -10.24
C PRO A 252 4.11 10.56 -9.37
N VAL A 253 4.49 10.10 -8.19
CA VAL A 253 5.39 10.83 -7.27
C VAL A 253 6.58 9.96 -6.90
N ILE A 254 7.78 10.49 -7.13
CA ILE A 254 9.03 9.91 -6.64
C ILE A 254 9.62 10.88 -5.62
N GLU A 255 9.90 10.41 -4.41
CA GLU A 255 10.53 11.19 -3.36
C GLU A 255 11.95 10.69 -3.12
N ILE A 256 12.89 11.61 -2.86
CA ILE A 256 14.27 11.27 -2.50
C ILE A 256 14.62 11.90 -1.16
N THR A 257 15.07 11.08 -0.22
CA THR A 257 15.80 11.52 0.97
C THR A 257 17.24 11.02 0.89
N HIS A 258 18.19 11.94 0.87
CA HIS A 258 19.61 11.62 0.81
C HIS A 258 20.34 12.11 2.07
N GLY A 259 20.86 11.18 2.85
CA GLY A 259 21.68 11.46 4.04
C GLY A 259 23.04 10.76 4.05
N GLY A 260 23.43 10.14 2.94
CA GLY A 260 24.64 9.33 2.81
C GLY A 260 25.90 10.11 2.47
N SER A 261 27.05 9.44 2.60
CA SER A 261 28.35 10.00 2.17
C SER A 261 28.65 9.75 0.68
N GLY A 262 28.00 8.75 0.08
CA GLY A 262 28.01 8.50 -1.36
C GLY A 262 27.23 9.57 -2.14
N SER A 263 27.23 9.44 -3.46
CA SER A 263 26.43 10.27 -4.36
C SER A 263 25.14 9.56 -4.81
N VAL A 264 24.17 10.35 -5.24
CA VAL A 264 22.92 9.89 -5.84
C VAL A 264 22.78 10.56 -7.20
N HIS A 265 22.65 9.78 -8.26
CA HIS A 265 22.54 10.26 -9.63
C HIS A 265 21.19 9.85 -10.21
N CYS A 266 20.31 10.83 -10.39
CA CYS A 266 19.03 10.68 -11.05
C CYS A 266 19.20 11.04 -12.52
N HIS A 267 19.06 10.07 -13.41
CA HIS A 267 19.18 10.26 -14.85
C HIS A 267 17.81 10.46 -15.49
N THR A 268 17.76 11.33 -16.50
CA THR A 268 16.55 11.54 -17.31
C THR A 268 16.92 11.93 -18.73
N GLN A 269 16.17 11.39 -19.69
CA GLN A 269 16.26 11.79 -21.10
C GLN A 269 15.44 13.06 -21.39
N VAL A 270 14.65 13.53 -20.41
CA VAL A 270 13.82 14.73 -20.56
C VAL A 270 14.73 15.97 -20.68
N PRO A 271 14.53 16.84 -21.69
CA PRO A 271 15.27 18.10 -21.79
C PRO A 271 14.84 19.08 -20.70
N ARG A 272 15.76 19.97 -20.29
CA ARG A 272 15.49 20.94 -19.21
C ARG A 272 14.31 21.86 -19.50
N GLN A 273 14.10 22.26 -20.75
CA GLN A 273 12.98 23.11 -21.17
C GLN A 273 11.59 22.54 -20.80
N GLY A 274 11.48 21.23 -20.66
CA GLY A 274 10.23 20.54 -20.28
C GLY A 274 10.03 20.41 -18.78
N VAL A 275 10.90 21.01 -17.96
CA VAL A 275 10.95 20.81 -16.52
C VAL A 275 10.79 22.12 -15.79
N SER A 276 9.99 22.10 -14.73
CA SER A 276 9.83 23.24 -13.83
C SER A 276 10.11 22.85 -12.39
N VAL A 277 10.47 23.83 -11.58
CA VAL A 277 10.78 23.63 -10.17
C VAL A 277 9.95 24.53 -9.29
N THR A 278 9.60 24.05 -8.11
CA THR A 278 9.01 24.85 -7.05
C THR A 278 9.53 24.45 -5.67
N ARG A 279 9.30 25.31 -4.69
CA ARG A 279 9.60 25.05 -3.28
C ARG A 279 8.31 24.90 -2.48
N LYS A 280 8.30 23.90 -1.61
CA LYS A 280 7.30 23.72 -0.55
C LYS A 280 8.03 23.39 0.75
N GLY A 281 8.03 24.32 1.71
CA GLY A 281 8.77 24.20 2.96
C GLY A 281 10.27 23.97 2.75
N ALA A 282 10.77 22.82 3.21
CA ALA A 282 12.16 22.39 3.05
C ALA A 282 12.41 21.58 1.77
N HIS A 283 11.36 21.30 0.98
CA HIS A 283 11.42 20.41 -0.18
C HIS A 283 11.56 21.19 -1.49
N LEU A 284 12.37 20.65 -2.40
CA LEU A 284 12.42 21.06 -3.79
C LEU A 284 11.57 20.08 -4.61
N MET A 285 10.59 20.58 -5.33
CA MET A 285 9.76 19.78 -6.24
C MET A 285 10.18 20.07 -7.67
N VAL A 286 10.41 19.02 -8.45
CA VAL A 286 10.80 19.06 -9.86
C VAL A 286 9.71 18.36 -10.65
N PHE A 287 9.05 19.09 -11.53
CA PHE A 287 7.94 18.60 -12.34
C PHE A 287 8.43 18.18 -13.71
N PHE A 288 8.24 16.91 -14.02
CA PHE A 288 8.30 16.35 -15.36
C PHE A 288 6.88 16.28 -15.94
N ALA A 289 6.73 15.96 -17.22
CA ALA A 289 5.41 15.86 -17.86
C ALA A 289 4.48 14.87 -17.13
N ASP A 290 5.01 13.70 -16.77
CA ASP A 290 4.22 12.58 -16.25
C ASP A 290 4.52 12.23 -14.78
N ASN A 291 5.54 12.85 -14.18
CA ASN A 291 6.00 12.52 -12.82
C ASN A 291 6.40 13.78 -12.05
N THR A 292 6.21 13.74 -10.73
CA THR A 292 6.79 14.74 -9.81
C THR A 292 7.92 14.10 -9.01
N LEU A 293 9.09 14.72 -9.06
CA LEU A 293 10.21 14.38 -8.19
C LEU A 293 10.26 15.34 -7.00
N ILE A 294 10.22 14.82 -5.79
CA ILE A 294 10.35 15.60 -4.55
C ILE A 294 11.69 15.28 -3.93
N ILE A 295 12.54 16.29 -3.80
CA ILE A 295 13.82 16.17 -3.12
C ILE A 295 13.66 16.79 -1.73
N ASN A 296 13.80 15.94 -0.72
CA ASN A 296 13.56 16.32 0.67
C ASN A 296 14.73 17.11 1.25
N ASP A 297 14.40 18.04 2.14
CA ASP A 297 15.36 18.78 2.99
C ASP A 297 16.39 19.66 2.25
N VAL A 298 16.24 19.89 0.94
CA VAL A 298 17.19 20.67 0.13
C VAL A 298 17.39 22.10 0.65
N PHE A 299 16.34 22.70 1.20
CA PHE A 299 16.39 24.05 1.75
C PHE A 299 16.67 24.08 3.26
N ASP A 300 16.97 22.94 3.90
CA ASP A 300 17.35 22.86 5.32
C ASP A 300 18.87 23.04 5.48
N PRO A 301 19.34 24.15 6.08
CA PRO A 301 20.78 24.40 6.26
C PRO A 301 21.50 23.32 7.07
N GLN A 302 20.80 22.62 7.96
CA GLN A 302 21.39 21.58 8.81
C GLN A 302 21.60 20.25 8.06
N LYS A 303 20.90 20.05 6.95
CA LYS A 303 20.92 18.82 6.15
C LYS A 303 21.53 19.00 4.75
N ASN A 304 21.87 20.23 4.39
CA ASN A 304 22.27 20.61 3.02
C ASN A 304 23.55 19.93 2.50
N SER A 305 24.42 19.40 3.38
CA SER A 305 25.73 18.86 2.97
C SER A 305 25.65 17.65 2.04
N ALA A 306 24.52 16.94 1.99
CA ALA A 306 24.32 15.80 1.10
C ALA A 306 23.85 16.21 -0.32
N HIS A 307 23.15 17.33 -0.46
CA HIS A 307 22.51 17.69 -1.74
C HIS A 307 23.48 18.15 -2.83
N HIS A 308 24.73 18.48 -2.49
CA HIS A 308 25.81 18.65 -3.46
C HIS A 308 26.21 17.33 -4.15
N ARG A 309 25.88 16.19 -3.55
CA ARG A 309 26.14 14.85 -4.08
C ARG A 309 24.90 14.20 -4.70
N LEU A 310 23.75 14.88 -4.65
CA LEU A 310 22.54 14.48 -5.37
C LEU A 310 22.50 15.25 -6.69
N GLN A 311 22.69 14.54 -7.80
CA GLN A 311 22.74 15.10 -9.15
C GLN A 311 21.55 14.65 -9.97
N LEU A 312 20.98 15.59 -10.73
CA LEU A 312 20.01 15.34 -11.78
C LEU A 312 20.72 15.50 -13.12
N THR A 313 20.87 14.41 -13.85
CA THR A 313 21.49 14.40 -15.18
C THR A 313 20.41 14.45 -16.24
N PHE A 314 20.23 15.64 -16.82
CA PHE A 314 19.43 15.85 -18.02
C PHE A 314 20.24 15.51 -19.27
N ALA A 315 19.58 15.32 -20.41
CA ALA A 315 20.22 15.01 -21.70
C ALA A 315 21.39 15.95 -22.08
N ALA A 316 21.36 17.22 -21.64
CA ALA A 316 22.40 18.19 -21.94
C ALA A 316 23.56 18.19 -20.92
N ARG A 317 23.26 18.32 -19.61
CA ARG A 317 24.25 18.45 -18.51
C ARG A 317 23.68 18.06 -17.15
N PRO A 318 24.52 17.56 -16.23
CA PRO A 318 24.14 17.40 -14.82
C PRO A 318 23.95 18.75 -14.12
N ILE A 319 23.09 18.75 -13.10
CA ILE A 319 22.91 19.83 -12.14
C ILE A 319 22.63 19.21 -10.77
N THR A 320 23.25 19.73 -9.71
CA THR A 320 23.02 19.24 -8.35
C THR A 320 21.70 19.76 -7.79
N ALA A 321 21.12 19.07 -6.81
CA ALA A 321 19.95 19.55 -6.09
C ALA A 321 20.22 20.90 -5.41
N SER A 322 21.42 21.11 -4.89
CA SER A 322 21.83 22.40 -4.30
C SER A 322 21.88 23.54 -5.33
N GLU A 323 22.38 23.28 -6.54
CA GLU A 323 22.37 24.28 -7.63
C GLU A 323 20.94 24.60 -8.10
N LEU A 324 20.07 23.59 -8.22
CA LEU A 324 18.65 23.82 -8.54
C LEU A 324 17.94 24.65 -7.47
N ALA A 325 18.23 24.40 -6.19
CA ALA A 325 17.68 25.20 -5.10
C ALA A 325 18.19 26.64 -5.11
N ALA A 326 19.47 26.86 -5.42
CA ALA A 326 20.03 28.21 -5.58
C ALA A 326 19.35 28.95 -6.76
N TYR A 327 19.22 28.29 -7.91
CA TYR A 327 18.51 28.82 -9.08
C TYR A 327 17.07 29.22 -8.73
N TYR A 328 16.37 28.38 -7.96
CA TYR A 328 15.01 28.69 -7.50
C TYR A 328 14.97 29.97 -6.66
N ILE A 329 15.86 30.10 -5.67
CA ILE A 329 15.91 31.27 -4.79
C ILE A 329 16.20 32.54 -5.59
N GLU A 330 17.18 32.50 -6.49
CA GLU A 330 17.54 33.63 -7.34
C GLU A 330 16.36 34.06 -8.21
N SER A 331 15.73 33.12 -8.91
CA SER A 331 14.62 33.39 -9.82
C SER A 331 13.35 33.86 -9.10
N ALA A 332 13.04 33.30 -7.92
CA ALA A 332 11.89 33.69 -7.11
C ALA A 332 12.07 35.08 -6.46
N SER A 333 13.30 35.60 -6.37
CA SER A 333 13.61 36.89 -5.76
C SER A 333 13.56 38.07 -6.74
N HIS A 334 13.49 37.80 -8.06
CA HIS A 334 13.43 38.84 -9.11
C HIS A 334 11.99 39.29 -9.43
N GLY A 335 10.99 38.74 -8.72
CA GLY A 335 9.63 39.23 -8.71
C GLY A 335 9.41 40.19 -7.55
N ASP A 336 9.35 41.49 -7.86
CA ASP A 336 8.91 42.60 -7.01
C ASP A 336 9.96 43.35 -6.17
N ASN A 337 9.84 44.68 -6.23
CA ASN A 337 10.80 45.66 -5.71
C ASN A 337 10.97 45.58 -4.19
N GLY A 338 12.07 44.98 -3.74
CA GLY A 338 12.66 45.24 -2.42
C GLY A 338 11.96 44.54 -1.26
N LEU A 339 12.70 43.64 -0.60
CA LEU A 339 12.29 42.83 0.57
C LEU A 339 11.24 41.75 0.27
N VAL A 340 11.57 40.83 -0.64
CA VAL A 340 10.71 39.67 -0.93
C VAL A 340 11.38 38.41 -0.38
N LYS A 341 10.76 37.80 0.64
CA LYS A 341 11.05 36.40 1.00
C LYS A 341 10.77 35.56 -0.25
N PRO A 342 11.62 34.59 -0.63
CA PRO A 342 11.38 33.78 -1.82
C PRO A 342 9.94 33.26 -1.77
N HIS A 343 9.13 33.62 -2.78
CA HIS A 343 7.73 33.25 -2.85
C HIS A 343 7.66 31.72 -2.93
N GLU A 344 7.38 31.09 -1.80
CA GLU A 344 7.02 29.68 -1.75
C GLU A 344 5.90 29.43 -2.78
N TYR A 345 5.93 28.27 -3.44
CA TYR A 345 4.99 27.90 -4.50
C TYR A 345 5.15 28.60 -5.86
N ALA A 346 6.11 29.51 -6.05
CA ALA A 346 6.43 29.99 -7.41
C ALA A 346 6.86 28.81 -8.29
N VAL A 347 6.30 28.69 -9.50
CA VAL A 347 6.68 27.64 -10.46
C VAL A 347 7.63 28.25 -11.48
N ILE A 348 8.86 27.77 -11.51
CA ILE A 348 9.95 28.36 -12.30
C ILE A 348 10.39 27.34 -13.35
N PRO A 349 10.26 27.63 -14.66
CA PRO A 349 10.74 26.75 -15.71
C PRO A 349 12.28 26.71 -15.69
N LEU A 350 12.88 25.55 -15.93
CA LEU A 350 14.33 25.45 -16.06
C LEU A 350 14.77 26.03 -17.42
N PRO A 351 15.90 26.77 -17.44
CA PRO A 351 16.48 27.25 -18.69
C PRO A 351 17.21 26.11 -19.42
N ASP A 352 17.57 26.37 -20.68
CA ASP A 352 18.37 25.45 -21.51
C ASP A 352 19.69 24.97 -20.89
#